data_AF-A0A5D3A6K1-F1
#
_entry.id   AF-A0A5D3A6K1-F1
#
_cell.length_a   1.000
_cell.length_b   1.000
_cell.length_c   1.000
_cell.angle_alpha   90.00
_cell.angle_beta   90.00
_cell.angle_gamma   90.00
#
_symmetry.space_group_name_H-M   'P 1'
#
loop_
_entity.id
_entity.type
_entity.pdbx_description
1 polymer ?
#
loop_
_entity_poly.entity_id
_entity_poly.type
_entity_poly.pdbx_seq_one_letter_code
_entity_poly.pdbx_strand_id
1 'polypeptide(L)'
;MSNAHVNIISGSSKIIEGSGRAIILLPKGTKFVIDDVLYSTKSQRNLLSFKDIRLNGYHIETMNETNIEYLYITNVECGKKYILERLPAFSSGLYYTHISAIESH
;
A
#
# COMPACT_ATOMS: atom_id res chain seq x y z
N MET A 1 -24.04 8.82 0.28
CA MET A 1 -22.72 8.53 -0.30
C MET A 1 -22.64 9.25 -1.65
N SER A 2 -21.86 10.33 -1.73
CA SER A 2 -21.57 10.96 -3.02
C SER A 2 -20.60 10.08 -3.79
N ASN A 3 -20.90 9.79 -5.06
CA ASN A 3 -19.95 9.12 -5.93
C ASN A 3 -18.70 9.99 -6.05
N ALA A 4 -17.60 9.56 -5.42
CA ALA A 4 -16.34 10.27 -5.54
C ALA A 4 -15.80 10.05 -6.96
N HIS A 5 -15.45 11.15 -7.64
CA HIS A 5 -14.75 11.10 -8.91
C HIS A 5 -13.26 11.07 -8.64
N VAL A 6 -12.54 10.15 -9.29
CA VAL A 6 -11.08 10.13 -9.29
C VAL A 6 -10.60 10.49 -10.68
N ASN A 7 -9.70 11.45 -10.76
CA ASN A 7 -9.04 11.79 -12.02
C ASN A 7 -7.93 10.77 -12.29
N ILE A 8 -8.08 10.02 -13.37
CA ILE A 8 -7.04 9.15 -13.93
C ILE A 8 -6.48 9.81 -15.19
N ILE A 9 -5.38 9.28 -15.74
CA ILE A 9 -4.71 9.86 -16.92
C ILE A 9 -5.66 9.99 -18.11
N SER A 10 -6.65 9.10 -18.24
CA SER A 10 -7.67 9.14 -19.29
C SER A 10 -8.86 10.06 -18.99
N GLY A 11 -8.86 10.78 -17.87
CA GLY A 11 -9.92 11.72 -17.45
C GLY A 11 -10.59 11.34 -16.12
N SER A 12 -11.68 12.03 -15.79
CA SER A 12 -12.44 11.75 -14.56
C SER A 12 -13.18 10.42 -14.67
N SER A 13 -13.02 9.54 -13.69
CA SER A 13 -13.69 8.25 -13.64
C SER A 13 -14.54 8.10 -12.39
N LYS A 14 -15.73 7.52 -12.57
CA LYS A 14 -16.70 7.25 -11.50
C LYS A 14 -16.60 5.79 -11.07
N ILE A 15 -15.43 5.42 -10.55
CA ILE A 15 -15.11 4.04 -10.15
C ILE A 15 -15.18 3.83 -8.63
N ILE A 16 -15.28 4.89 -7.84
CA ILE A 16 -15.29 4.80 -6.38
C ILE A 16 -16.71 4.60 -5.89
N GLU A 17 -16.89 3.53 -5.13
CA GLU A 17 -18.18 3.06 -4.60
C GLU A 17 -18.31 3.31 -3.10
N GLY A 18 -17.18 3.49 -2.41
CA GLY A 18 -17.15 3.84 -1.00
C GLY A 18 -15.85 4.51 -0.62
N SER A 19 -15.84 5.14 0.55
CA SER A 19 -14.64 5.66 1.18
C SER A 19 -14.75 5.54 2.68
N GLY A 20 -13.62 5.34 3.35
CA GLY A 20 -13.58 5.27 4.80
C GLY A 20 -12.23 4.85 5.33
N ARG A 21 -12.17 4.68 6.65
CA ARG A 21 -10.96 4.22 7.33
C ARG A 21 -10.83 2.71 7.21
N ALA A 22 -9.64 2.25 6.84
CA ALA A 22 -9.33 0.83 6.82
C ALA A 22 -8.01 0.54 7.52
N ILE A 23 -7.95 -0.66 8.10
CA ILE A 23 -6.74 -1.26 8.62
C ILE A 23 -6.33 -2.40 7.69
N ILE A 24 -5.12 -2.31 7.15
CA ILE A 24 -4.54 -3.31 6.24
C ILE A 24 -3.40 -4.01 6.98
N LEU A 25 -3.41 -5.35 6.97
CA LEU A 25 -2.29 -6.15 7.45
C LEU A 25 -1.53 -6.77 6.27
N LEU A 26 -0.20 -6.66 6.31
CA LEU A 26 0.71 -7.31 5.37
C LEU A 26 1.15 -8.69 5.90
N PRO A 27 1.79 -9.55 5.08
CA PRO A 27 2.03 -10.95 5.43
C PRO A 27 2.90 -11.16 6.68
N LYS A 28 3.83 -10.24 6.98
CA LYS A 28 4.65 -10.32 8.21
C LYS A 28 4.03 -9.57 9.39
N GLY A 29 2.75 -9.21 9.30
CA GLY A 29 2.00 -8.56 10.37
C GLY A 29 2.17 -7.04 10.42
N THR A 30 2.80 -6.44 9.40
CA THR A 30 2.93 -4.98 9.33
C THR A 30 1.57 -4.34 9.12
N LYS A 31 1.19 -3.42 10.01
CA LYS A 31 -0.15 -2.82 10.06
C LYS A 31 -0.14 -1.43 9.46
N PHE A 32 -1.06 -1.18 8.53
CA PHE A 32 -1.34 0.15 8.00
C PHE A 32 -2.71 0.60 8.47
N VAL A 33 -2.76 1.77 9.09
CA VAL A 33 -3.99 2.51 9.37
C VAL A 33 -4.09 3.61 8.33
N ILE A 34 -5.16 3.58 7.53
CA ILE A 34 -5.38 4.57 6.46
C ILE A 34 -6.76 5.16 6.67
N ASP A 35 -6.82 6.47 6.91
CA ASP A 35 -8.07 7.15 7.28
C ASP A 35 -9.00 7.39 6.08
N ASP A 36 -8.43 7.65 4.89
CA ASP A 36 -9.16 7.98 3.66
C ASP A 36 -8.91 6.94 2.55
N VAL A 37 -9.34 5.69 2.76
CA VAL A 37 -9.29 4.65 1.72
C VAL A 37 -10.46 4.82 0.76
N LEU A 38 -10.22 4.62 -0.53
CA LEU A 38 -11.26 4.57 -1.56
C LEU A 38 -11.50 3.12 -1.97
N TYR A 39 -12.76 2.69 -1.97
CA TYR A 39 -13.19 1.35 -2.35
C TYR A 39 -13.78 1.34 -3.76
N SER A 40 -13.40 0.34 -4.54
CA SER A 40 -13.93 0.09 -5.88
C SER A 40 -13.98 -1.41 -6.14
N THR A 41 -15.17 -2.00 -6.31
CA THR A 41 -15.32 -3.43 -6.64
C THR A 41 -14.66 -3.81 -7.97
N LYS A 42 -14.48 -2.84 -8.87
CA LYS A 42 -13.86 -3.03 -10.18
C LYS A 42 -12.34 -3.15 -10.12
N SER A 43 -11.72 -2.75 -9.00
CA SER A 43 -10.28 -2.83 -8.86
C SER A 43 -9.85 -4.21 -8.36
N GLN A 44 -9.11 -4.95 -9.18
CA GLN A 44 -8.53 -6.24 -8.79
C GLN A 44 -7.34 -6.11 -7.84
N ARG A 45 -6.75 -4.92 -7.76
CA ARG A 45 -5.56 -4.62 -6.96
C ARG A 45 -5.76 -3.32 -6.21
N ASN A 46 -5.18 -3.22 -5.02
CA ASN A 46 -5.15 -1.99 -4.25
C ASN A 46 -3.88 -1.20 -4.57
N LEU A 47 -3.99 0.12 -4.54
CA LEU A 47 -2.84 1.03 -4.59
C LEU A 47 -2.60 1.57 -3.19
N LEU A 48 -1.35 1.53 -2.75
CA LEU A 48 -0.92 2.11 -1.48
C LEU A 48 -0.07 3.34 -1.78
N SER A 49 -0.47 4.50 -1.28
CA SER A 49 0.30 5.71 -1.52
C SER A 49 1.54 5.75 -0.63
N PHE A 50 2.62 6.35 -1.13
CA PHE A 50 3.80 6.59 -0.30
C PHE A 50 3.47 7.44 0.94
N LYS A 51 2.51 8.37 0.83
CA LYS A 51 2.03 9.19 1.94
C LYS A 51 1.49 8.32 3.07
N ASP A 52 0.67 7.32 2.77
CA ASP A 52 0.07 6.44 3.78
C ASP A 52 1.13 5.59 4.48
N ILE A 53 2.15 5.12 3.74
CA ILE A 53 3.29 4.42 4.32
C ILE A 53 4.01 5.30 5.35
N ARG A 54 4.22 6.55 4.97
CA ARG A 54 4.92 7.55 5.77
C ARG A 54 4.17 7.95 7.03
N LEU A 55 2.84 8.09 6.93
CA LEU A 55 1.95 8.39 8.05
C LEU A 55 1.92 7.25 9.08
N ASN A 56 2.14 6.00 8.64
CA ASN A 56 2.29 4.84 9.52
C ASN A 56 3.69 4.71 10.14
N GLY A 57 4.58 5.70 9.96
CA GLY A 57 5.93 5.70 10.52
C GLY A 57 6.93 4.81 9.77
N TYR A 58 6.56 4.31 8.60
CA TYR A 58 7.39 3.43 7.80
C TYR A 58 8.12 4.17 6.67
N HIS A 59 9.21 3.58 6.22
CA HIS A 59 10.04 4.01 5.10
C HIS A 59 10.03 2.93 4.02
N ILE A 60 10.34 3.33 2.79
CA ILE A 60 10.60 2.37 1.71
C ILE A 60 11.99 2.59 1.11
N GLU A 61 12.62 1.49 0.72
CA GLU A 61 13.90 1.46 0.00
C GLU A 61 13.89 0.30 -0.99
N THR A 62 14.55 0.46 -2.13
CA THR A 62 14.76 -0.64 -3.08
C THR A 62 16.09 -1.33 -2.78
N MET A 63 16.10 -2.65 -2.82
CA MET A 63 17.28 -3.47 -2.55
C MET A 63 17.32 -4.66 -3.53
N ASN A 64 18.53 -5.04 -3.94
CA ASN A 64 18.73 -6.20 -4.78
C ASN A 64 19.24 -7.36 -3.93
N GLU A 65 18.51 -8.48 -3.90
CA GLU A 65 18.93 -9.73 -3.29
C GLU A 65 19.02 -10.81 -4.36
N THR A 66 20.19 -11.42 -4.55
CA THR A 66 20.36 -12.55 -5.49
C THR A 66 19.81 -12.27 -6.91
N ASN A 67 20.01 -11.05 -7.42
CA ASN A 67 19.50 -10.56 -8.72
C ASN A 67 17.97 -10.37 -8.80
N ILE A 68 17.27 -10.42 -7.68
CA ILE A 68 15.86 -10.06 -7.58
C ILE A 68 15.77 -8.73 -6.85
N GLU A 69 15.06 -7.77 -7.46
CA GLU A 69 14.79 -6.49 -6.83
C GLU A 69 13.59 -6.61 -5.88
N TYR A 70 13.72 -5.98 -4.71
CA TYR A 70 12.69 -5.88 -3.69
C TYR A 70 12.47 -4.43 -3.30
N LEU A 71 11.21 -4.09 -3.02
CA LEU A 71 10.88 -2.93 -2.22
C LEU A 71 10.75 -3.35 -0.76
N TYR A 72 11.60 -2.81 0.08
CA TYR A 72 11.54 -3.03 1.52
C TYR A 72 10.65 -2.00 2.18
N ILE A 73 9.82 -2.45 3.11
CA ILE A 73 9.18 -1.56 4.09
C ILE A 73 9.97 -1.66 5.37
N THR A 74 10.45 -0.53 5.85
CA THR A 74 11.33 -0.46 7.02
C THR A 74 10.79 0.51 8.06
N ASN A 75 11.21 0.35 9.30
CA ASN A 75 11.09 1.40 10.31
C ASN A 75 12.43 1.63 11.01
N VAL A 76 12.51 2.72 11.77
CA VAL A 76 13.67 3.05 12.58
C VAL A 76 13.24 3.13 14.04
N GLU A 77 13.77 2.24 14.86
CA GLU A 77 13.54 2.21 16.30
C GLU A 77 14.87 2.42 17.01
N CYS A 78 14.92 3.41 17.91
CA CYS A 78 16.15 3.75 18.67
C CYS A 78 17.39 3.93 17.77
N GLY A 79 17.22 4.51 16.58
CA GLY A 79 18.29 4.74 15.60
C GLY A 79 18.71 3.50 14.78
N LYS A 80 18.09 2.34 15.01
CA LYS A 80 18.34 1.11 14.26
C LYS A 80 17.23 0.87 13.24
N LYS A 81 17.63 0.51 12.01
CA LYS A 81 16.71 0.20 10.92
C LYS A 81 16.30 -1.28 10.98
N TYR A 82 15.00 -1.54 10.85
CA TYR A 82 14.44 -2.89 10.78
C TYR A 82 13.67 -3.09 9.47
N ILE A 83 13.79 -4.27 8.88
CA ILE A 83 13.05 -4.66 7.67
C ILE A 83 11.78 -5.38 8.10
N LEU A 84 10.64 -4.71 7.91
CA LEU A 84 9.33 -5.23 8.28
C LEU A 84 8.78 -6.14 7.18
N GLU A 85 8.75 -5.66 5.94
CA GLU A 85 8.27 -6.40 4.76
C GLU A 85 9.27 -6.36 3.61
N ARG A 86 9.17 -7.36 2.73
CA ARG A 86 9.91 -7.43 1.46
C ARG A 86 8.93 -7.72 0.34
N LEU A 87 8.82 -6.79 -0.60
CA LEU A 87 7.86 -6.86 -1.70
C LEU A 87 8.64 -7.12 -2.99
N PRO A 88 8.51 -8.30 -3.62
CA PRO A 88 9.24 -8.60 -4.84
C PRO A 88 8.78 -7.70 -5.99
N ALA A 89 9.73 -7.35 -6.86
CA ALA A 89 9.45 -6.64 -8.10
C ALA A 89 8.95 -7.61 -9.20
N PHE A 90 7.98 -7.15 -9.97
CA PHE A 90 7.72 -7.70 -11.31
C PHE A 90 8.72 -7.15 -12.31
N SER A 91 8.87 -7.83 -13.45
CA SER A 91 9.64 -7.31 -14.60
C SER A 91 9.12 -5.97 -15.14
N SER A 92 7.88 -5.60 -14.81
CA SER A 92 7.29 -4.29 -15.12
C SER A 92 7.75 -3.16 -14.19
N GLY A 93 8.57 -3.45 -13.18
CA GLY A 93 8.98 -2.48 -12.15
C GLY A 93 7.90 -2.22 -11.09
N LEU A 94 6.81 -2.98 -11.08
CA LEU A 94 5.80 -2.92 -10.03
C LEU A 94 6.15 -3.85 -8.88
N TYR A 95 6.09 -3.34 -7.65
CA TYR A 95 6.22 -4.14 -6.44
C TYR A 95 4.84 -4.58 -5.95
N TYR A 96 4.74 -5.79 -5.41
CA TYR A 96 3.46 -6.31 -4.94
C TYR A 96 3.58 -7.07 -3.64
N THR A 97 2.44 -7.21 -2.97
CA THR A 97 2.27 -8.07 -1.81
C THR A 97 0.81 -8.49 -1.70
N HIS A 98 0.52 -9.44 -0.82
CA HIS A 98 -0.83 -9.83 -0.47
C HIS A 98 -1.24 -9.16 0.84
N ILE A 99 -2.50 -8.79 0.95
CA ILE A 99 -3.08 -8.33 2.21
C ILE A 99 -3.59 -9.57 2.94
N SER A 100 -3.18 -9.75 4.20
CA SER A 100 -3.56 -10.90 5.02
C SER A 100 -4.94 -10.73 5.66
N ALA A 101 -5.31 -9.50 6.02
CA ALA A 101 -6.65 -9.14 6.47
C ALA A 101 -6.94 -7.65 6.25
N ILE A 102 -8.22 -7.33 6.06
CA ILE A 102 -8.74 -5.95 6.03
C ILE A 102 -9.79 -5.86 7.12
N GLU A 103 -9.59 -4.95 8.08
CA GLU A 103 -10.64 -4.52 8.99
C GLU A 103 -11.13 -3.13 8.54
N SER A 104 -12.43 -3.02 8.28
CA SER A 104 -13.10 -1.75 7.94
C SER A 104 -14.11 -1.45 9.03
N HIS A 105 -14.16 -0.20 9.47
CA HIS A 105 -15.13 0.29 10.46
C HIS A 105 -16.16 1.20 9.82
#